data_AF-A0A482DEW9-F1
#
_entry.id   AF-A0A482DEW9-F1
#
_cell.length_a   1.000
_cell.length_b   1.000
_cell.length_c   1.000
_cell.angle_alpha   90.00
_cell.angle_beta   90.00
_cell.angle_gamma   90.00
#
_symmetry.space_group_name_H-M   'P 1'
#
loop_
_entity.id
_entity.type
_entity.pdbx_description
1 polymer ?
#
loop_
_entity_poly.entity_id
_entity_poly.type
_entity_poly.pdbx_seq_one_letter_code
_entity_poly.pdbx_strand_id
1 'polypeptide(L)'
;MMSITPNVSELKRRAERRVNLLTQIGDLQEDLKALKLEDKSDGFNEKALAQCVKELLNGSEYQAEQLQFELELDSYRTAVGLPVTLETAQRHIRHDTFDKQLAAVDARLEEAIANVRGEGSVTLAPAADGHTKSSKKQKETAA
;
A
#
# COMPACT_ATOMS: atom_id res chain seq x y z
N MET A 1 -8.66 48.91 -30.82
CA MET A 1 -8.98 47.65 -30.11
C MET A 1 -10.48 47.42 -30.26
N MET A 2 -10.93 46.35 -30.89
CA MET A 2 -12.36 46.06 -31.02
C MET A 2 -12.87 45.44 -29.71
N SER A 3 -13.75 46.14 -29.02
CA SER A 3 -14.44 45.66 -27.82
C SER A 3 -15.49 44.62 -28.24
N ILE A 4 -15.21 43.34 -28.04
CA ILE A 4 -16.19 42.28 -28.27
C ILE A 4 -17.14 42.30 -27.07
N THR A 5 -18.35 42.83 -27.24
CA THR A 5 -19.41 42.70 -26.24
C THR A 5 -20.04 41.32 -26.38
N PRO A 6 -19.95 40.44 -25.35
CA PRO A 6 -20.53 39.11 -25.45
C PRO A 6 -22.06 39.20 -25.50
N ASN A 7 -22.67 38.38 -26.36
CA ASN A 7 -24.12 38.23 -26.40
C ASN A 7 -24.61 37.60 -25.08
N VAL A 8 -25.26 38.41 -24.25
CA VAL A 8 -25.66 38.06 -22.89
C VAL A 8 -26.61 36.87 -22.84
N SER A 9 -27.53 36.72 -23.81
CA SER A 9 -28.50 35.62 -23.82
C SER A 9 -27.84 34.27 -24.15
N GLU A 10 -26.91 34.26 -25.11
CA GLU A 10 -26.12 33.07 -25.43
C GLU A 10 -25.18 32.67 -24.29
N LEU A 11 -24.58 33.66 -23.60
CA LEU A 11 -23.76 33.41 -22.43
C LEU A 11 -24.56 32.73 -21.32
N LYS A 12 -25.77 33.22 -21.03
CA LYS A 12 -26.67 32.63 -20.04
C LYS A 12 -27.02 31.18 -20.38
N ARG A 13 -27.44 30.90 -21.63
CA ARG A 13 -27.76 29.54 -22.09
C ARG A 13 -26.60 28.56 -21.91
N ARG A 14 -25.36 28.98 -22.22
CA ARG A 14 -24.16 28.15 -22.04
C ARG A 14 -23.85 27.91 -20.58
N ALA A 15 -24.00 28.92 -19.72
CA ALA A 15 -23.77 28.80 -18.29
C ALA A 15 -24.75 27.79 -17.67
N GLU A 16 -26.05 27.92 -17.95
CA GLU A 16 -27.09 27.00 -17.46
C GLU A 16 -26.83 25.56 -17.92
N ARG A 17 -26.48 25.34 -19.20
CA ARG A 17 -26.14 24.00 -19.70
C ARG A 17 -24.93 23.40 -18.97
N ARG A 18 -23.91 24.21 -18.66
CA ARG A 18 -22.73 23.75 -17.91
C ARG A 18 -23.08 23.40 -16.47
N VAL A 19 -23.88 24.22 -15.79
CA VAL A 19 -24.37 23.93 -14.43
C VAL A 19 -25.07 22.59 -14.41
N ASN A 20 -26.00 22.35 -15.35
CA ASN A 20 -26.73 21.07 -15.42
C ASN A 20 -25.80 19.87 -15.62
N LEU A 21 -24.80 19.96 -16.51
CA LEU A 21 -23.82 18.90 -16.71
C LEU A 21 -22.96 18.66 -15.47
N LEU A 22 -22.54 19.73 -14.79
CA LEU A 22 -21.76 19.62 -13.56
C LEU A 22 -22.56 18.98 -12.42
N THR A 23 -23.85 19.30 -12.31
CA THR A 23 -24.77 18.64 -11.36
C THR A 23 -24.87 17.15 -11.67
N GLN A 24 -25.11 16.76 -12.92
CA GLN A 24 -25.18 15.34 -13.31
C GLN A 24 -23.87 14.58 -13.03
N ILE A 25 -22.71 15.21 -13.29
CA ILE A 25 -21.42 14.63 -12.93
C ILE A 25 -21.31 14.43 -11.41
N GLY A 26 -21.78 15.40 -10.62
CA GLY A 26 -21.82 15.30 -9.17
C GLY A 26 -22.66 14.11 -8.70
N ASP A 27 -23.89 13.97 -9.20
CA ASP A 27 -24.79 12.87 -8.85
C ASP A 27 -24.18 11.51 -9.23
N LEU A 28 -23.63 11.37 -10.45
CA LEU A 28 -22.98 10.14 -10.89
C LEU A 28 -21.71 9.80 -10.09
N GLN A 29 -21.00 10.80 -9.58
CA GLN A 29 -19.85 10.57 -8.70
C GLN A 29 -20.28 10.06 -7.32
N GLU A 30 -21.40 10.53 -6.78
CA GLU A 30 -21.95 9.99 -5.53
C GLU A 30 -22.47 8.56 -5.71
N ASP A 31 -23.17 8.28 -6.81
CA ASP A 31 -23.61 6.91 -7.14
C ASP A 31 -22.42 5.94 -7.25
N LEU A 32 -21.33 6.37 -7.92
CA LEU A 32 -20.11 5.56 -8.03
C LEU A 32 -19.47 5.30 -6.66
N LYS A 33 -19.50 6.27 -5.74
CA LYS A 33 -19.01 6.05 -4.37
C LYS A 33 -19.89 5.08 -3.60
N ALA A 34 -21.21 5.16 -3.76
CA ALA A 34 -22.15 4.21 -3.14
C ALA A 34 -21.88 2.78 -3.62
N LEU A 35 -21.74 2.57 -4.93
CA LEU A 35 -21.40 1.27 -5.50
C LEU A 35 -20.07 0.72 -4.96
N LYS A 36 -19.04 1.55 -4.84
CA LYS A 36 -17.76 1.14 -4.24
C LYS A 36 -17.89 0.72 -2.78
N LEU A 37 -18.78 1.36 -2.02
CA LEU A 37 -19.04 0.97 -0.63
C LEU A 37 -19.78 -0.37 -0.58
N GLU A 38 -20.74 -0.58 -1.47
CA GLU A 38 -21.45 -1.86 -1.64
C GLU A 38 -20.48 -2.99 -2.01
N ASP A 39 -19.65 -2.79 -3.04
CA ASP A 39 -18.63 -3.76 -3.46
C ASP A 39 -17.70 -4.15 -2.31
N LYS A 40 -17.32 -3.16 -1.49
CA LYS A 40 -16.46 -3.38 -0.32
C LYS A 40 -17.20 -4.13 0.79
N SER A 41 -18.48 -3.84 1.04
CA SER A 41 -19.28 -4.59 2.02
C SER A 41 -19.50 -6.04 1.59
N ASP A 42 -19.55 -6.30 0.30
CA ASP A 42 -19.68 -7.64 -0.29
C ASP A 42 -18.35 -8.41 -0.32
N GLY A 43 -17.25 -7.77 0.08
CA GLY A 43 -15.93 -8.40 0.19
C GLY A 43 -15.14 -8.43 -1.12
N PHE A 44 -15.55 -7.69 -2.14
CA PHE A 44 -14.79 -7.59 -3.38
C PHE A 44 -13.49 -6.80 -3.18
N ASN A 45 -12.46 -7.19 -3.92
CA ASN A 45 -11.21 -6.43 -3.98
C ASN A 45 -11.39 -5.25 -4.94
N GLU A 46 -11.52 -4.04 -4.39
CA GLU A 46 -11.77 -2.81 -5.16
C GLU A 46 -10.76 -2.60 -6.30
N LYS A 47 -9.48 -2.93 -6.08
CA LYS A 47 -8.44 -2.75 -7.10
C LYS A 47 -8.61 -3.72 -8.27
N ALA A 48 -8.91 -4.98 -7.96
CA ALA A 48 -9.14 -5.99 -8.99
C ALA A 48 -10.41 -5.67 -9.79
N LEU A 49 -11.50 -5.30 -9.12
CA LEU A 49 -12.75 -4.94 -9.79
C LEU A 49 -12.59 -3.69 -10.65
N ALA A 50 -11.88 -2.66 -10.15
CA ALA A 50 -11.59 -1.46 -10.93
C ALA A 50 -10.77 -1.77 -12.20
N GLN A 51 -9.83 -2.71 -12.13
CA GLN A 51 -9.07 -3.17 -13.29
C GLN A 51 -9.98 -3.88 -14.31
N CYS A 52 -10.88 -4.77 -13.86
CA CYS A 52 -11.87 -5.40 -14.74
C CYS A 52 -12.79 -4.37 -15.41
N VAL A 53 -13.27 -3.36 -14.68
CA VAL A 53 -14.08 -2.27 -15.24
C VAL A 53 -13.30 -1.51 -16.31
N LYS A 54 -12.01 -1.25 -16.08
CA LYS A 54 -11.13 -0.59 -17.07
C LYS A 54 -10.96 -1.43 -18.33
N GLU A 55 -10.81 -2.74 -18.20
CA GLU A 55 -10.71 -3.66 -19.33
C GLU A 55 -12.02 -3.79 -20.11
N LEU A 56 -13.17 -3.76 -19.42
CA LEU A 56 -14.48 -3.73 -20.07
C LEU A 56 -14.70 -2.42 -20.84
N LEU A 57 -14.24 -1.29 -20.30
CA LEU A 57 -14.41 0.02 -20.92
C LEU A 57 -13.54 0.20 -22.18
N ASN A 58 -12.29 -0.28 -22.15
CA ASN A 58 -11.33 -0.07 -23.23
C ASN A 58 -11.33 -1.19 -24.29
N GLY A 59 -11.99 -2.34 -24.01
CA GLY A 59 -12.18 -3.42 -24.97
C GLY A 59 -11.00 -4.37 -25.13
N SER A 60 -11.08 -5.22 -26.16
CA SER A 60 -10.19 -6.38 -26.34
C SER A 60 -8.74 -6.02 -26.68
N GLU A 61 -8.50 -4.90 -27.36
CA GLU A 61 -7.13 -4.45 -27.69
C GLU A 61 -6.36 -4.12 -26.41
N TYR A 62 -6.98 -3.36 -25.51
CA TYR A 62 -6.40 -3.04 -24.19
C TYR A 62 -6.12 -4.30 -23.37
N GLN A 63 -7.03 -5.28 -23.41
CA GLN A 63 -6.84 -6.57 -22.72
C GLN A 63 -5.63 -7.33 -23.29
N ALA A 64 -5.48 -7.37 -24.61
CA ALA A 64 -4.35 -8.04 -25.25
C ALA A 64 -3.02 -7.36 -24.90
N GLU A 65 -2.97 -6.02 -24.89
CA GLU A 65 -1.78 -5.27 -24.48
C GLU A 65 -1.42 -5.50 -23.01
N GLN A 66 -2.42 -5.53 -22.13
CA GLN A 66 -2.22 -5.80 -20.70
C GLN A 66 -1.65 -7.21 -20.46
N LEU A 67 -2.22 -8.23 -21.12
CA LEU A 67 -1.75 -9.62 -21.02
C LEU A 67 -0.34 -9.79 -21.61
N GLN A 68 -0.04 -9.12 -22.71
CA GLN A 68 1.30 -9.10 -23.29
C GLN A 68 2.33 -8.51 -22.32
N PHE A 69 1.98 -7.39 -21.67
CA PHE A 69 2.83 -6.77 -20.66
C PHE A 69 3.05 -7.68 -19.44
N GLU A 70 2.01 -8.37 -18.96
CA GLU A 70 2.12 -9.31 -17.84
C GLU A 70 3.05 -10.49 -18.17
N LEU A 71 2.94 -11.04 -19.39
CA LEU A 71 3.82 -12.11 -19.87
C LEU A 71 5.29 -11.66 -19.94
N GLU A 72 5.55 -10.46 -20.43
CA GLU A 72 6.89 -9.88 -20.46
C GLU A 72 7.43 -9.67 -19.05
N LEU A 73 6.63 -9.09 -18.15
CA LEU A 73 7.01 -8.84 -16.77
C LEU A 73 7.40 -10.13 -16.03
N ASP A 74 6.66 -11.21 -16.25
CA ASP A 74 6.99 -12.52 -15.68
C ASP A 74 8.28 -13.11 -16.26
N SER A 75 8.54 -12.87 -17.55
CA SER A 75 9.81 -13.23 -18.18
C SER A 75 10.99 -12.48 -17.54
N TYR A 76 10.86 -11.17 -17.32
CA TYR A 76 11.87 -10.36 -16.65
C TYR A 76 12.08 -10.78 -15.19
N ARG A 77 10.99 -11.02 -14.44
CA ARG A 77 11.06 -11.50 -13.05
C ARG A 77 11.80 -12.83 -12.95
N THR A 78 11.49 -13.75 -13.85
CA THR A 78 12.16 -15.05 -13.91
C THR A 78 13.67 -14.88 -14.18
N ALA A 79 14.04 -13.99 -15.11
CA ALA A 79 15.45 -13.74 -15.44
C ALA A 79 16.27 -13.19 -14.25
N VAL A 80 15.65 -12.45 -13.34
CA VAL A 80 16.30 -11.90 -12.13
C VAL A 80 16.02 -12.72 -10.86
N GLY A 81 15.42 -13.91 -10.98
CA GLY A 81 15.16 -14.80 -9.84
C GLY A 81 14.02 -14.35 -8.91
N LEU A 82 13.13 -13.46 -9.37
CA LEU A 82 11.95 -13.04 -8.63
C LEU A 82 10.78 -14.02 -8.83
N PRO A 83 9.93 -14.24 -7.81
CA PRO A 83 8.78 -15.11 -7.93
C PRO A 83 7.71 -14.49 -8.85
N VAL A 84 7.16 -15.31 -9.76
CA VAL A 84 6.06 -14.93 -10.66
C VAL A 84 4.68 -15.40 -10.16
N THR A 85 4.65 -16.27 -9.14
CA THR A 85 3.41 -16.74 -8.52
C THR A 85 3.38 -16.41 -7.03
N LEU A 86 2.16 -16.27 -6.49
CA LEU A 86 1.95 -16.05 -5.07
C LEU A 86 2.53 -17.18 -4.22
N GLU A 87 2.38 -18.44 -4.65
CA GLU A 87 2.89 -19.60 -3.91
C GLU A 87 4.42 -19.57 -3.81
N THR A 88 5.11 -19.29 -4.92
CA THR A 88 6.58 -19.17 -4.93
C THR A 88 7.03 -17.99 -4.07
N ALA A 89 6.33 -16.86 -4.14
CA ALA A 89 6.62 -15.70 -3.29
C ALA A 89 6.46 -16.02 -1.79
N GLN A 90 5.36 -16.68 -1.41
CA GLN A 90 5.14 -17.10 -0.02
C GLN A 90 6.18 -18.11 0.45
N ARG A 91 6.63 -19.00 -0.44
CA ARG A 91 7.72 -19.94 -0.14
C ARG A 91 9.02 -19.19 0.13
N HIS A 92 9.39 -18.22 -0.71
CA HIS A 92 10.58 -17.39 -0.51
C HIS A 92 10.54 -16.66 0.84
N ILE A 93 9.40 -16.04 1.18
CA ILE A 93 9.22 -15.35 2.48
C ILE A 93 9.44 -16.31 3.66
N ARG A 94 8.91 -17.55 3.58
CA ARG A 94 9.11 -18.56 4.63
C ARG A 94 10.59 -18.94 4.78
N HIS A 95 11.31 -19.16 3.68
CA HIS A 95 12.73 -19.46 3.71
C HIS A 95 13.55 -18.30 4.28
N ASP A 96 13.33 -17.08 3.80
CA ASP A 96 14.03 -15.88 4.31
C ASP A 96 13.80 -15.67 5.81
N THR A 97 12.59 -15.96 6.29
CA THR A 97 12.25 -15.87 7.71
C THR A 97 12.97 -16.94 8.52
N PHE A 98 13.01 -18.18 8.00
CA PHE A 98 13.70 -19.29 8.63
C PHE A 98 15.22 -19.04 8.71
N ASP A 99 15.83 -18.57 7.63
CA ASP A 99 17.28 -18.29 7.59
C ASP A 99 17.66 -17.19 8.59
N LYS A 100 16.82 -16.15 8.72
CA LYS A 100 17.01 -15.12 9.76
C LYS A 100 16.88 -15.66 11.18
N GLN A 101 15.94 -16.58 11.41
CA GLN A 101 15.78 -17.23 12.71
C GLN A 101 16.98 -18.12 13.03
N LEU A 102 17.48 -18.87 12.05
CA LEU A 102 18.66 -19.71 12.21
C LEU A 102 19.90 -18.87 12.52
N ALA A 103 20.15 -17.80 11.75
CA ALA A 103 21.25 -16.87 12.02
C ALA A 103 21.16 -16.22 13.41
N ALA A 104 19.94 -15.93 13.90
CA ALA A 104 19.74 -15.40 15.25
C ALA A 104 20.01 -16.45 16.35
N VAL A 105 19.73 -17.73 16.10
CA VAL A 105 20.07 -18.82 17.01
C VAL A 105 21.59 -19.02 17.07
N ASP A 106 22.26 -19.02 15.91
CA ASP A 106 23.72 -19.15 15.84
C ASP A 106 24.41 -18.01 16.60
N ALA A 107 23.96 -16.76 16.40
CA ALA A 107 24.48 -15.62 17.14
C ALA A 107 24.33 -15.76 18.67
N ARG A 108 23.18 -16.26 19.14
CA ARG A 108 22.95 -16.51 20.58
C ARG A 108 23.80 -17.65 21.13
N LEU A 109 24.04 -18.68 20.32
CA LEU A 109 24.88 -19.81 20.70
C LEU A 109 26.34 -19.36 20.86
N GLU A 110 26.85 -18.57 19.93
CA GLU A 110 28.20 -18.00 20.02
C GLU A 110 28.35 -17.09 21.25
N GLU A 111 27.37 -16.25 21.55
CA GLU A 111 27.35 -15.44 22.77
C GLU A 111 27.36 -16.32 24.05
N ALA A 112 26.57 -17.40 24.07
CA ALA A 112 26.56 -18.33 25.19
C ALA A 112 27.89 -19.07 25.36
N ILE A 113 28.52 -19.49 24.26
CA ILE A 113 29.85 -20.13 24.29
C ILE A 113 30.91 -19.16 24.82
N ALA A 114 30.91 -17.90 24.38
CA ALA A 114 31.82 -16.87 24.85
C ALA A 114 31.66 -16.63 26.37
N ASN A 115 30.42 -16.59 26.86
CA ASN A 115 30.13 -16.47 28.30
C ASN A 115 30.65 -17.67 29.10
N VAL A 116 30.51 -18.90 28.59
CA VAL A 116 31.00 -20.12 29.26
C VAL A 116 32.53 -20.18 29.27
N ARG A 117 33.20 -19.74 28.21
CA ARG A 117 34.67 -19.74 28.11
C ARG A 117 35.34 -18.72 29.05
N GLY A 118 34.58 -17.87 29.74
CA GLY A 118 35.13 -16.82 30.59
C GLY A 118 35.81 -15.69 29.79
N GLU A 119 35.63 -15.66 28.47
CA GLU A 119 36.06 -14.58 27.59
C GLU A 119 35.08 -13.40 27.63
N GLY A 120 33.92 -13.59 28.28
CA GLY A 120 33.08 -12.50 28.74
C GLY A 120 33.86 -11.66 29.74
N SER A 121 34.53 -10.62 29.23
CA SER A 121 34.99 -9.47 30.02
C SER A 121 33.79 -8.98 30.83
N VAL A 122 33.71 -9.42 32.08
CA VAL A 122 32.87 -8.80 33.09
C VAL A 122 33.47 -7.42 33.29
N THR A 123 33.08 -6.46 32.45
CA THR A 123 33.11 -5.05 32.84
C THR A 123 32.16 -4.95 34.03
N LEU A 124 32.71 -5.20 35.22
CA LEU A 124 32.16 -4.78 36.48
C LEU A 124 31.90 -3.28 36.35
N ALA A 125 30.70 -2.92 35.91
CA ALA A 125 30.25 -1.55 35.96
C ALA A 125 30.41 -1.12 37.42
N PRO A 126 31.18 -0.05 37.72
CA PRO A 126 31.29 0.44 39.08
C PRO A 126 29.89 0.75 39.57
N ALA A 127 29.55 0.24 40.75
CA ALA A 127 28.27 0.44 41.41
C ALA A 127 27.91 1.93 41.41
N ALA A 128 27.01 2.33 40.51
CA ALA A 128 26.42 3.65 40.53
C ALA A 128 25.32 3.64 41.60
N ASP A 129 25.73 3.92 42.84
CA ASP A 129 24.85 4.49 43.84
C ASP A 129 24.17 5.72 43.24
N GLY A 130 22.84 5.74 43.16
CA GLY A 130 22.17 6.99 42.83
C GLY A 130 20.75 6.92 42.32
N HIS A 131 19.82 6.96 43.27
CA HIS A 131 18.61 7.79 43.21
C HIS A 131 17.46 7.33 42.30
N THR A 132 16.56 6.59 42.94
CA THR A 132 15.12 6.61 42.69
C THR A 132 14.56 8.04 42.68
N LYS A 133 14.04 8.52 41.55
CA LYS A 133 12.99 9.54 41.54
C LYS A 133 11.77 9.05 40.77
N SER A 134 10.74 8.85 41.57
CA SER A 134 9.34 8.63 41.26
C SER A 134 8.75 9.83 40.52
N SER A 135 8.07 9.61 39.38
CA SER A 135 7.03 10.52 38.89
C SER A 135 6.17 9.90 37.78
N LYS A 136 5.17 9.14 38.24
CA LYS A 136 3.75 9.21 37.86
C LYS A 136 3.39 10.31 36.83
N LYS A 137 2.91 9.93 35.64
CA LYS A 137 1.88 10.72 34.93
C LYS A 137 1.05 9.88 33.97
N GLN A 138 -0.20 9.64 34.38
CA GLN A 138 -1.30 9.23 33.52
C GLN A 138 -1.68 10.37 32.55
N LYS A 139 -2.04 9.99 31.33
CA LYS A 139 -2.88 10.72 30.37
C LYS A 139 -3.38 9.63 29.42
N GLU A 140 -4.58 9.08 29.55
CA GLU A 140 -5.88 9.71 29.30
C GLU A 140 -5.81 10.74 28.17
N THR A 141 -6.17 10.28 26.97
CA THR A 141 -6.95 11.08 26.01
C THR A 141 -7.71 10.13 25.11
N ALA A 142 -9.03 10.21 25.25
CA ALA A 142 -10.03 9.71 24.34
C ALA A 142 -10.05 10.53 23.04
N ALA A 143 -10.34 9.86 21.93
CA ALA A 143 -11.26 10.28 20.87
C ALA A 143 -11.46 9.10 19.91
#